data_AF-A0A3P9NKY1-F1
#
_entry.id   AF-A0A3P9NKY1-F1
#
_cell.length_a   1.000
_cell.length_b   1.000
_cell.length_c   1.000
_cell.angle_alpha   90.00
_cell.angle_beta   90.00
_cell.angle_gamma   90.00
#
_symmetry.space_group_name_H-M   'P 1'
#
loop_
_entity.id
_entity.type
_entity.pdbx_description
1 polymer ?
#
loop_
_entity_poly.entity_id
_entity_poly.type
_entity_poly.pdbx_seq_one_letter_code
_entity_poly.pdbx_strand_id
1 'polypeptide(L)'
;DGAGNRWKTVISSDHVYLTVYLFSAAVINQINHSGSCSSGWSEFNGRCLRYFSVPVTWATAQKSCVSLQANLVSVHNIDEFDEIQRLLMAATNEYKEIWIGGSDAEEVGTWLWSDGSPFHFTHWCPGEPNNGGSRGDQHCLEMNDRGSTCWDDQQCLEVRPFVCAKRINSCDQ
;
A
#
# COMPACT_ATOMS: atom_id res chain seq x y z
N ASP A 1 17.89 -73.99 0.46
CA ASP A 1 17.54 -72.87 -0.41
C ASP A 1 16.36 -72.07 0.14
N GLY A 2 16.53 -70.74 0.23
CA GLY A 2 15.44 -69.78 0.07
C GLY A 2 14.74 -69.22 1.32
N ALA A 3 15.03 -67.95 1.61
CA ALA A 3 14.44 -66.98 2.57
C ALA A 3 12.89 -66.93 2.65
N GLY A 4 12.24 -66.34 3.66
CA GLY A 4 12.68 -65.48 4.77
C GLY A 4 11.47 -64.98 5.60
N ASN A 5 11.73 -64.70 6.87
CA ASN A 5 10.76 -64.31 7.91
C ASN A 5 10.33 -62.84 7.83
N ARG A 6 9.12 -62.50 8.31
CA ARG A 6 8.94 -61.27 9.10
C ARG A 6 7.73 -61.37 10.05
N TRP A 7 8.03 -61.50 11.33
CA TRP A 7 7.08 -61.44 12.44
C TRP A 7 6.64 -59.99 12.68
N LYS A 8 5.36 -59.78 12.98
CA LYS A 8 4.83 -58.54 13.56
C LYS A 8 4.36 -58.87 14.97
N THR A 9 4.87 -58.18 15.98
CA THR A 9 4.45 -58.43 17.37
C THR A 9 4.45 -57.12 18.18
N VAL A 10 3.25 -56.80 18.72
CA VAL A 10 2.90 -56.17 20.04
C VAL A 10 3.36 -54.71 20.28
N ILE A 11 2.86 -53.87 21.22
CA ILE A 11 2.01 -53.97 22.42
C ILE A 11 1.30 -52.61 22.63
N SER A 12 0.32 -52.58 23.54
CA SER A 12 -0.62 -51.53 23.95
C SER A 12 -0.10 -50.43 24.89
N SER A 13 -0.94 -49.40 25.01
CA SER A 13 -1.35 -48.57 26.17
C SER A 13 -0.32 -47.87 27.08
N ASP A 14 -0.51 -46.55 27.14
CA ASP A 14 -0.47 -45.66 28.29
C ASP A 14 0.85 -45.37 29.05
N HIS A 15 1.24 -44.09 28.93
CA HIS A 15 1.90 -43.19 29.88
C HIS A 15 3.15 -43.65 30.64
N VAL A 16 4.26 -42.89 30.48
CA VAL A 16 5.06 -42.18 31.53
C VAL A 16 6.45 -41.85 30.94
N TYR A 17 7.07 -40.79 31.46
CA TYR A 17 8.48 -40.35 31.35
C TYR A 17 8.76 -39.10 30.49
N LEU A 18 8.70 -37.97 31.21
CA LEU A 18 9.52 -36.77 31.06
C LEU A 18 11.02 -37.12 30.92
N THR A 19 11.80 -36.23 30.27
CA THR A 19 13.28 -36.22 30.06
C THR A 19 13.75 -37.12 28.91
N VAL A 20 14.50 -36.68 27.89
CA VAL A 20 15.71 -35.84 27.85
C VAL A 20 15.76 -35.04 26.53
N TYR A 21 16.26 -33.80 26.61
CA TYR A 21 16.52 -32.86 25.51
C TYR A 21 17.46 -33.41 24.42
N LEU A 22 17.44 -32.73 23.26
CA LEU A 22 18.36 -32.79 22.11
C LEU A 22 17.90 -33.65 20.92
N PHE A 23 16.77 -33.27 20.32
CA PHE A 23 16.70 -33.27 18.87
C PHE A 23 16.60 -31.82 18.43
N SER A 24 17.57 -31.44 17.60
CA SER A 24 17.75 -30.14 16.96
C SER A 24 16.45 -29.33 16.91
N ALA A 25 16.47 -28.13 17.50
CA ALA A 25 15.55 -27.09 17.07
C ALA A 25 15.72 -27.02 15.56
N ALA A 26 14.72 -27.51 14.83
CA ALA A 26 14.61 -27.28 13.41
C ALA A 26 14.88 -25.78 13.25
N VAL A 27 15.87 -25.46 12.43
CA VAL A 27 16.18 -24.11 12.01
C VAL A 27 14.84 -23.51 11.57
N ILE A 28 14.21 -22.73 12.45
CA ILE A 28 13.18 -21.80 12.03
C ILE A 28 14.01 -20.83 11.21
N ASN A 29 14.09 -21.11 9.90
CA ASN A 29 14.65 -20.20 8.94
C ASN A 29 13.70 -19.01 9.02
N GLN A 30 14.07 -18.04 9.86
CA GLN A 30 13.57 -16.68 9.77
C GLN A 30 14.04 -16.24 8.39
N ILE A 31 13.28 -16.56 7.34
CA ILE A 31 13.43 -15.91 6.06
C ILE A 31 12.99 -14.49 6.34
N ASN A 32 13.92 -13.70 6.89
CA ASN A 32 13.79 -12.28 7.04
C ASN A 32 13.91 -11.77 5.61
N HIS A 33 12.82 -11.89 4.86
CA HIS A 33 12.72 -11.33 3.53
C HIS A 33 12.57 -9.83 3.73
N SER A 34 13.67 -9.17 4.08
CA SER A 34 13.76 -7.72 4.09
C SER A 34 13.78 -7.29 2.62
N GLY A 35 12.62 -7.38 1.97
CA GLY A 35 12.39 -6.61 0.78
C GLY A 35 12.59 -5.16 1.18
N SER A 36 13.52 -4.48 0.53
CA SER A 36 13.73 -3.05 0.70
C SER A 36 13.22 -2.36 -0.54
N CYS A 37 12.78 -1.13 -0.42
CA CYS A 37 12.38 -0.35 -1.58
C CYS A 37 13.55 -0.17 -2.56
N SER A 38 13.25 -0.28 -3.87
CA SER A 38 14.23 -0.02 -4.91
C SER A 38 14.71 1.43 -4.87
N SER A 39 15.88 1.72 -5.44
CA SER A 39 16.41 3.10 -5.52
C SER A 39 15.37 4.10 -6.06
N GLY A 40 15.25 5.24 -5.38
CA GLY A 40 14.28 6.29 -5.71
C GLY A 40 12.89 6.11 -5.09
N TRP A 41 12.68 5.09 -4.25
CA TRP A 41 11.47 4.89 -3.46
C TRP A 41 11.77 5.04 -1.97
N SER A 42 10.85 5.65 -1.23
CA SER A 42 10.92 5.78 0.24
C SER A 42 10.12 4.67 0.89
N GLU A 43 10.70 4.03 1.90
CA GLU A 43 10.06 2.94 2.64
C GLU A 43 9.27 3.47 3.83
N PHE A 44 8.03 3.00 3.98
CA PHE A 44 7.21 3.26 5.15
C PHE A 44 6.22 2.10 5.38
N ASN A 45 6.24 1.51 6.59
CA ASN A 45 5.30 0.46 7.01
C ASN A 45 5.08 -0.67 5.97
N GLY A 46 6.15 -1.18 5.36
CA GLY A 46 6.06 -2.26 4.37
C GLY A 46 5.55 -1.81 2.99
N ARG A 47 5.48 -0.50 2.74
CA ARG A 47 5.14 0.11 1.45
C ARG A 47 6.33 0.93 0.94
N CYS A 48 6.41 1.02 -0.38
CA CYS A 48 7.34 1.88 -1.10
C CYS A 48 6.56 3.01 -1.74
N LEU A 49 6.91 4.25 -1.41
CA LEU A 49 6.30 5.47 -1.93
C LEU A 49 7.28 6.22 -2.83
N ARG A 50 6.78 6.85 -3.89
CA ARG A 50 7.59 7.69 -4.77
C ARG A 50 6.81 8.86 -5.32
N TYR A 51 7.36 10.05 -5.13
CA TYR A 51 6.86 11.29 -5.70
C TYR A 51 7.34 11.49 -7.14
N PHE A 52 6.44 11.97 -7.99
CA PHE A 52 6.69 12.34 -9.38
C PHE A 52 6.29 13.81 -9.57
N SER A 53 7.27 14.65 -9.90
CA SER A 53 7.09 16.11 -9.98
C SER A 53 6.43 16.60 -11.27
N VAL A 54 6.37 15.78 -12.32
CA VAL A 54 5.81 16.16 -13.62
C VAL A 54 4.28 16.13 -13.53
N PRO A 55 3.58 17.27 -13.68
CA PRO A 55 2.13 17.31 -13.58
C PRO A 55 1.46 16.60 -14.75
N VAL A 56 0.48 15.75 -14.46
CA VAL A 56 -0.32 15.02 -15.45
C VAL A 56 -1.75 14.85 -14.95
N THR A 57 -2.66 14.41 -15.82
CA THR A 57 -4.04 14.08 -15.42
C THR A 57 -4.07 12.89 -14.48
N TRP A 58 -5.11 12.76 -13.65
CA TRP A 58 -5.23 11.66 -12.69
C TRP A 58 -5.11 10.29 -13.35
N ALA A 59 -5.79 10.10 -14.50
CA ALA A 59 -5.73 8.86 -15.26
C ALA A 59 -4.31 8.56 -15.80
N THR A 60 -3.57 9.58 -16.21
CA THR A 60 -2.18 9.45 -16.67
C THR A 60 -1.25 9.13 -15.50
N ALA A 61 -1.48 9.74 -14.33
CA ALA A 61 -0.73 9.46 -13.12
C ALA A 61 -0.92 8.00 -12.67
N GLN A 62 -2.17 7.53 -12.60
CA GLN A 62 -2.50 6.14 -12.28
C GLN A 62 -1.85 5.17 -13.27
N LYS A 63 -1.94 5.43 -14.58
CA LYS A 63 -1.26 4.61 -15.61
C LYS A 63 0.26 4.58 -15.41
N SER A 64 0.86 5.70 -15.02
CA SER A 64 2.29 5.79 -14.74
C SER A 64 2.67 4.92 -13.54
N CYS A 65 1.88 4.96 -12.46
CA CYS A 65 2.09 4.08 -11.30
C CYS A 65 1.95 2.59 -11.66
N VAL A 66 0.92 2.23 -12.43
CA VAL A 66 0.70 0.83 -12.87
C VAL A 66 1.88 0.30 -13.69
N SER A 67 2.51 1.13 -14.52
CA SER A 67 3.71 0.73 -15.27
C SER A 67 4.92 0.36 -14.39
N LEU A 68 4.90 0.76 -13.12
CA LEU A 68 5.93 0.51 -12.11
C LEU A 68 5.49 -0.55 -11.07
N GLN A 69 4.45 -1.34 -11.41
CA GLN A 69 3.81 -2.32 -10.53
C GLN A 69 3.34 -1.67 -9.21
N ALA A 70 2.81 -0.45 -9.33
CA ALA A 70 2.30 0.37 -8.24
C ALA A 70 0.92 0.93 -8.59
N ASN A 71 0.31 1.65 -7.67
CA ASN A 71 -0.89 2.47 -7.91
C ASN A 71 -0.63 3.89 -7.41
N LEU A 72 -1.50 4.84 -7.74
CA LEU A 72 -1.56 6.08 -6.96
C LEU A 72 -1.74 5.75 -5.48
N VAL A 73 -1.13 6.54 -4.62
CA VAL A 73 -1.09 6.24 -3.19
C VAL A 73 -2.48 6.27 -2.57
N SER A 74 -2.80 5.22 -1.82
CA SER A 74 -3.94 5.11 -0.91
C SER A 74 -3.52 5.48 0.52
N VAL A 75 -4.44 6.07 1.29
CA VAL A 75 -4.19 6.52 2.67
C VAL A 75 -5.21 5.88 3.61
N HIS A 76 -4.72 5.19 4.65
CA HIS A 76 -5.53 4.36 5.54
C HIS A 76 -5.55 4.82 6.99
N ASN A 77 -4.69 5.77 7.35
CA ASN A 77 -4.61 6.35 8.69
C ASN A 77 -3.79 7.64 8.65
N ILE A 78 -3.72 8.32 9.80
CA ILE A 78 -2.98 9.58 9.95
C ILE A 78 -1.47 9.41 9.76
N ASP A 79 -0.88 8.28 10.18
CA ASP A 79 0.56 8.05 10.04
C ASP A 79 0.97 7.95 8.57
N GLU A 80 0.15 7.31 7.73
CA GLU A 80 0.36 7.27 6.27
C GLU A 80 0.18 8.64 5.62
N PHE A 81 -0.78 9.44 6.09
CA PHE A 81 -0.96 10.82 5.63
C PHE A 81 0.30 11.66 5.94
N ASP A 82 0.76 11.62 7.18
CA ASP A 82 1.92 12.38 7.65
C ASP A 82 3.21 11.96 6.94
N GLU A 83 3.37 10.67 6.62
CA GLU A 83 4.50 10.20 5.83
C GLU A 83 4.49 10.79 4.41
N ILE A 84 3.33 10.88 3.76
CA ILE A 84 3.24 11.52 2.44
C ILE A 84 3.61 13.00 2.57
N GLN A 85 3.15 13.69 3.62
CA GLN A 85 3.55 15.09 3.87
C GLN A 85 5.08 15.23 4.04
N ARG A 86 5.71 14.31 4.77
CA ARG A 86 7.17 14.29 4.97
C ARG A 86 7.91 14.04 3.65
N LEU A 87 7.41 13.11 2.83
CA LEU A 87 7.95 12.82 1.50
C LEU A 87 7.90 14.07 0.60
N LEU A 88 6.76 14.75 0.57
CA LEU A 88 6.58 15.98 -0.20
C LEU A 88 7.51 17.07 0.29
N MET A 89 7.55 17.31 1.60
CA MET A 89 8.42 18.33 2.19
C MET A 89 9.90 18.10 1.89
N ALA A 90 10.35 16.85 1.95
CA ALA A 90 11.72 16.49 1.57
C ALA A 90 12.01 16.70 0.08
N ALA A 91 11.02 16.51 -0.79
CA ALA A 91 11.18 16.60 -2.24
C ALA A 91 10.99 18.01 -2.81
N THR A 92 10.13 18.83 -2.20
CA THR A 92 9.67 20.11 -2.77
C THR A 92 9.87 21.30 -1.83
N ASN A 93 10.13 21.08 -0.55
CA ASN A 93 10.15 22.12 0.49
C ASN A 93 8.80 22.88 0.62
N GLU A 94 7.69 22.26 0.21
CA GLU A 94 6.33 22.79 0.32
C GLU A 94 5.28 21.67 0.44
N TYR A 95 4.10 21.96 1.01
CA TYR A 95 2.96 21.05 1.00
C TYR A 95 2.32 21.05 -0.39
N LYS A 96 2.92 20.30 -1.31
CA LYS A 96 2.53 20.29 -2.71
C LYS A 96 1.14 19.68 -2.90
N GLU A 97 0.33 20.35 -3.70
CA GLU A 97 -0.88 19.82 -4.32
C GLU A 97 -0.54 18.61 -5.22
N ILE A 98 -1.08 17.44 -4.90
CA ILE A 98 -0.80 16.19 -5.62
C ILE A 98 -2.04 15.35 -5.86
N TRP A 99 -1.98 14.51 -6.90
CA TRP A 99 -2.92 13.39 -7.04
C TRP A 99 -2.59 12.27 -6.06
N ILE A 100 -3.66 11.75 -5.43
CA ILE A 100 -3.69 10.49 -4.70
C ILE A 100 -4.77 9.57 -5.30
N GLY A 101 -4.82 8.30 -4.88
CA GLY A 101 -5.52 7.25 -5.62
C GLY A 101 -7.04 7.22 -5.49
N GLY A 102 -7.66 8.20 -4.82
CA GLY A 102 -9.10 8.21 -4.59
C GLY A 102 -9.87 8.68 -5.82
N SER A 103 -10.99 8.02 -6.12
CA SER A 103 -11.96 8.48 -7.11
C SER A 103 -13.36 7.97 -6.80
N ASP A 104 -14.38 8.73 -7.16
CA ASP A 104 -15.79 8.31 -7.17
C ASP A 104 -16.40 8.32 -8.58
N ALA A 105 -15.56 8.37 -9.62
CA ALA A 105 -16.01 8.47 -11.01
C ALA A 105 -16.86 7.29 -11.50
N GLU A 106 -16.76 6.13 -10.85
CA GLU A 106 -17.60 4.95 -11.15
C GLU A 106 -19.03 5.12 -10.62
N GLU A 107 -19.18 5.68 -9.41
CA GLU A 107 -20.46 5.94 -8.76
C GLU A 107 -20.31 7.15 -7.84
N VAL A 108 -20.88 8.29 -8.26
CA VAL A 108 -20.76 9.57 -7.55
C VAL A 108 -21.20 9.43 -6.09
N GLY A 109 -20.36 9.91 -5.17
CA GLY A 109 -20.54 9.79 -3.73
C GLY A 109 -19.99 8.49 -3.12
N THR A 110 -19.53 7.55 -3.93
CA THR A 110 -18.88 6.30 -3.49
C THR A 110 -17.39 6.33 -3.84
N TRP A 111 -16.57 6.78 -2.88
CA TRP A 111 -15.13 6.87 -3.05
C TRP A 111 -14.43 5.51 -2.94
N LEU A 112 -13.53 5.24 -3.88
CA LEU A 112 -12.72 4.03 -3.96
C LEU A 112 -11.25 4.39 -4.13
N TRP A 113 -10.35 3.57 -3.56
CA TRP A 113 -8.92 3.65 -3.87
C TRP A 113 -8.61 2.86 -5.14
N SER A 114 -7.78 3.41 -6.02
CA SER A 114 -7.37 2.79 -7.29
C SER A 114 -6.55 1.50 -7.13
N ASP A 115 -6.01 1.23 -5.94
CA ASP A 115 -5.32 -0.01 -5.59
C ASP A 115 -6.26 -1.12 -5.08
N GLY A 116 -7.57 -0.85 -5.01
CA GLY A 116 -8.60 -1.79 -4.56
C GLY A 116 -8.70 -1.94 -3.04
N SER A 117 -7.94 -1.16 -2.27
CA SER A 117 -8.04 -1.17 -0.80
C SER A 117 -9.29 -0.43 -0.29
N PRO A 118 -9.76 -0.69 0.94
CA PRO A 118 -10.95 -0.03 1.50
C PRO A 118 -10.75 1.47 1.74
N PHE A 119 -11.76 2.27 1.38
CA PHE A 119 -11.81 3.72 1.59
C PHE A 119 -12.50 4.06 2.92
N HIS A 120 -11.79 3.89 4.04
CA HIS A 120 -12.34 4.14 5.39
C HIS A 120 -11.80 5.40 6.07
N PHE A 121 -10.54 5.74 5.82
CA PHE A 121 -9.91 6.93 6.36
C PHE A 121 -10.15 8.10 5.41
N THR A 122 -10.51 9.25 5.97
CA THR A 122 -10.77 10.46 5.21
C THR A 122 -10.09 11.67 5.85
N HIS A 123 -9.57 12.57 5.03
CA HIS A 123 -8.99 13.83 5.48
C HIS A 123 -9.47 15.03 4.65
N TRP A 124 -10.78 15.07 4.37
CA TRP A 124 -11.43 16.14 3.60
C TRP A 124 -11.23 17.51 4.23
N CYS A 125 -11.05 18.53 3.39
CA CYS A 125 -11.13 19.91 3.79
C CYS A 125 -12.56 20.27 4.24
N PRO A 126 -12.75 21.32 5.07
CA PRO A 126 -14.08 21.75 5.47
C PRO A 126 -14.95 22.10 4.26
N GLY A 127 -16.03 21.34 4.03
CA GLY A 127 -16.92 21.51 2.89
C GLY A 127 -16.78 20.44 1.81
N GLU A 128 -15.72 19.63 1.87
CA GLU A 128 -15.43 18.58 0.89
C GLU A 128 -15.88 17.18 1.33
N PRO A 129 -16.14 16.25 0.38
CA PRO A 129 -16.17 16.48 -1.06
C PRO A 129 -17.46 17.21 -1.47
N ASN A 130 -17.34 18.23 -2.32
CA ASN A 130 -18.46 19.09 -2.71
C ASN A 130 -19.03 18.75 -4.10
N ASN A 131 -18.36 17.88 -4.87
CA ASN A 131 -18.65 17.59 -6.26
C ASN A 131 -18.93 18.87 -7.05
N GLY A 132 -17.99 19.79 -6.98
CA GLY A 132 -18.13 21.15 -7.46
C GLY A 132 -17.82 21.28 -8.95
N GLY A 133 -17.51 22.51 -9.35
CA GLY A 133 -17.45 22.89 -10.76
C GLY A 133 -18.82 23.13 -11.38
N SER A 134 -18.84 23.70 -12.58
CA SER A 134 -20.07 24.11 -13.28
C SER A 134 -20.99 22.94 -13.66
N ARG A 135 -20.50 21.70 -13.54
CA ARG A 135 -21.20 20.47 -13.98
C ARG A 135 -21.27 19.40 -12.90
N GLY A 136 -20.66 19.61 -11.73
CA GLY A 136 -20.51 18.58 -10.70
C GLY A 136 -19.69 17.40 -11.21
N ASP A 137 -18.48 17.68 -11.68
CA ASP A 137 -17.58 16.77 -12.38
C ASP A 137 -16.20 16.62 -11.68
N GLN A 138 -16.16 16.90 -10.38
CA GLN A 138 -14.98 16.71 -9.54
C GLN A 138 -14.99 15.29 -8.96
N HIS A 139 -14.19 14.40 -9.54
CA HIS A 139 -14.23 12.95 -9.23
C HIS A 139 -12.87 12.33 -8.89
N CYS A 140 -11.83 13.16 -8.76
CA CYS A 140 -10.46 12.69 -8.55
C CYS A 140 -9.85 13.35 -7.32
N LEU A 141 -9.26 12.53 -6.44
CA LEU A 141 -8.83 12.98 -5.13
C LEU A 141 -7.48 13.70 -5.17
N GLU A 142 -7.49 14.95 -4.72
CA GLU A 142 -6.31 15.74 -4.45
C GLU A 142 -5.95 15.72 -2.96
N MET A 143 -4.65 15.76 -2.66
CA MET A 143 -4.12 16.11 -1.35
C MET A 143 -3.49 17.50 -1.36
N ASN A 144 -3.61 18.21 -0.23
CA ASN A 144 -3.08 19.54 0.04
C ASN A 144 -3.78 20.66 -0.73
N ASP A 145 -5.11 20.63 -0.80
CA ASP A 145 -5.90 21.69 -1.44
C ASP A 145 -5.47 23.08 -0.98
N ARG A 146 -4.98 23.89 -1.93
CA ARG A 146 -4.49 25.26 -1.71
C ARG A 146 -3.46 25.35 -0.58
N GLY A 147 -2.73 24.26 -0.31
CA GLY A 147 -1.75 24.13 0.75
C GLY A 147 -2.31 23.82 2.15
N SER A 148 -3.61 23.53 2.29
CA SER A 148 -4.31 23.39 3.58
C SER A 148 -4.14 22.04 4.29
N THR A 149 -3.20 21.19 3.83
CA THR A 149 -2.95 19.85 4.39
C THR A 149 -4.22 19.00 4.58
N CYS A 150 -5.17 19.10 3.66
CA CYS A 150 -6.40 18.30 3.62
C CYS A 150 -6.76 17.95 2.16
N TRP A 151 -7.81 17.16 1.95
CA TRP A 151 -8.20 16.66 0.64
C TRP A 151 -9.34 17.46 0.03
N ASP A 152 -9.34 17.51 -1.30
CA ASP A 152 -10.41 18.07 -2.13
C ASP A 152 -10.68 17.11 -3.30
N ASP A 153 -11.93 17.07 -3.76
CA ASP A 153 -12.28 16.43 -5.00
C ASP A 153 -12.07 17.42 -6.15
N GLN A 154 -11.38 16.96 -7.20
CA GLN A 154 -10.99 17.82 -8.30
C GLN A 154 -11.35 17.24 -9.66
N GLN A 155 -11.40 18.11 -10.66
CA GLN A 155 -11.67 17.72 -12.03
C GLN A 155 -10.52 16.83 -12.51
N CYS A 156 -10.85 15.60 -12.92
CA CYS A 156 -9.85 14.58 -13.28
C CYS A 156 -8.94 14.95 -14.46
N LEU A 157 -9.33 15.96 -15.25
CA LEU A 157 -8.56 16.47 -16.39
C LEU A 157 -7.55 17.57 -16.00
N GLU A 158 -7.59 18.07 -14.76
CA GLU A 158 -6.54 18.94 -14.24
C GLU A 158 -5.20 18.19 -14.15
N VAL A 159 -4.11 18.94 -14.16
CA VAL A 159 -2.76 18.36 -14.11
C VAL A 159 -2.09 18.63 -12.77
N ARG A 160 -1.65 17.57 -12.11
CA ARG A 160 -0.96 17.66 -10.82
C ARG A 160 0.20 16.68 -10.76
N PRO A 161 1.28 16.99 -10.02
CA PRO A 161 2.25 15.99 -9.56
C PRO A 161 1.54 14.88 -8.78
N PHE A 162 2.21 13.76 -8.53
CA PHE A 162 1.54 12.60 -7.94
C PHE A 162 2.49 11.72 -7.13
N VAL A 163 1.92 10.90 -6.26
CA VAL A 163 2.67 9.88 -5.50
C VAL A 163 2.15 8.51 -5.85
N CYS A 164 3.08 7.62 -6.23
CA CYS A 164 2.80 6.19 -6.39
C CYS A 164 3.14 5.44 -5.11
N ALA A 165 2.41 4.35 -4.84
CA ALA A 165 2.71 3.41 -3.78
C ALA A 165 2.59 1.95 -4.24
N LYS A 166 3.46 1.10 -3.71
CA LYS A 166 3.36 -0.36 -3.84
C LYS A 166 3.78 -1.04 -2.53
N ARG A 167 3.35 -2.27 -2.32
CA ARG A 167 3.84 -3.07 -1.18
C ARG A 167 5.26 -3.55 -1.47
N ILE A 168 6.03 -3.71 -0.40
CA ILE A 168 7.28 -4.45 -0.47
C ILE A 168 6.92 -5.90 -0.80
N ASN A 169 7.24 -6.35 -2.00
CA ASN A 169 7.10 -7.74 -2.35
C ASN A 169 8.39 -8.47 -1.96
N SER A 170 8.24 -9.55 -1.20
CA SER A 170 9.33 -10.49 -0.90
C SER A 170 9.75 -11.34 -2.10
N CYS A 171 9.30 -11.05 -3.32
CA CYS A 171 9.53 -11.92 -4.48
C CYS A 171 10.20 -11.20 -5.66
N ASP A 172 10.52 -9.90 -5.52
CA ASP A 172 11.22 -9.12 -6.55
C ASP A 172 12.76 -9.17 -6.39
N GLN A 173 13.28 -10.22 -5.74
CA GLN A 173 14.71 -10.53 -5.61
C GLN A 173 15.17 -11.50 -6.69
#